data_AF-A0A2T5IRB9-F1
#
_entry.id   AF-A0A2T5IRB9-F1
#
_cell.length_a   1.000
_cell.length_b   1.000
_cell.length_c   1.000
_cell.angle_alpha   90.00
_cell.angle_beta   90.00
_cell.angle_gamma   90.00
#
_symmetry.space_group_name_H-M   'P 1'
#
loop_
_entity.id
_entity.type
_entity.pdbx_description
1 polymer ?
#
loop_
_entity_poly.entity_id
_entity_poly.type
_entity_poly.pdbx_seq_one_letter_code
_entity_poly.pdbx_strand_id
1 'polypeptide(L)'
;MAKNKGQARVPKVTSVPLNIPRQEPLQEKSEFYFYPYYPKWINTTDSFYKREGFTNRLRDAHEFSDNITEITTVVLPNLYQNFLDVFDASKHYGHCHPIPGEKRKLVEAISKEIHGPDIQSINFEELNENRIDWWYIGFKSSLRLVGLYNKANCYFYPMFIDPHHLIHQNEHYNQDDYGNYCYCPLINYNGS
;
A
#
# COMPACT_ATOMS: atom_id res chain seq x y z
N MET A 1 -55.77 -47.30 -50.29
CA MET A 1 -54.82 -47.78 -49.27
C MET A 1 -53.57 -46.90 -49.31
N ALA A 2 -53.12 -46.41 -48.15
CA ALA A 2 -51.77 -45.85 -47.86
C ALA A 2 -51.33 -44.58 -48.64
N LYS A 3 -50.62 -43.59 -48.09
CA LYS A 3 -50.01 -43.33 -46.78
C LYS A 3 -49.80 -41.81 -46.66
N ASN A 4 -50.14 -41.26 -45.50
CA ASN A 4 -49.87 -39.88 -45.11
C ASN A 4 -48.41 -39.79 -44.64
N LYS A 5 -47.59 -38.87 -45.15
CA LYS A 5 -46.30 -38.50 -44.53
C LYS A 5 -45.93 -37.02 -44.78
N GLY A 6 -46.02 -36.24 -43.69
CA GLY A 6 -45.08 -35.18 -43.34
C GLY A 6 -45.31 -33.80 -43.96
N GLN A 7 -46.00 -32.91 -43.24
CA GLN A 7 -45.86 -31.47 -43.45
C GLN A 7 -44.44 -31.03 -43.06
N ALA A 8 -43.71 -30.43 -44.00
CA ALA A 8 -42.41 -29.84 -43.74
C ALA A 8 -42.56 -28.57 -42.87
N ARG A 9 -41.88 -28.53 -41.72
CA ARG A 9 -41.83 -27.34 -40.86
C ARG A 9 -40.94 -26.29 -41.51
N VAL A 10 -41.47 -25.08 -41.71
CA VAL A 10 -40.70 -23.91 -42.11
C VAL A 10 -39.70 -23.56 -40.99
N PRO A 11 -38.41 -23.32 -41.26
CA PRO A 11 -37.44 -22.96 -40.24
C PRO A 11 -37.80 -21.61 -39.61
N LYS A 12 -37.87 -21.56 -38.27
CA LYS A 12 -37.93 -20.30 -37.53
C LYS A 12 -36.61 -19.56 -37.74
N VAL A 13 -36.66 -18.38 -38.36
CA VAL A 13 -35.52 -17.46 -38.38
C VAL A 13 -35.32 -16.93 -36.96
N THR A 14 -34.37 -17.52 -36.23
CA THR A 14 -33.86 -16.96 -34.99
C THR A 14 -32.97 -15.77 -35.33
N SER A 15 -33.40 -14.56 -34.99
CA SER A 15 -32.56 -13.37 -35.05
C SER A 15 -31.35 -13.58 -34.15
N VAL A 16 -30.15 -13.57 -34.73
CA VAL A 16 -28.90 -13.55 -33.97
C VAL A 16 -28.81 -12.18 -33.29
N PRO A 17 -28.67 -12.08 -31.96
CA PRO A 17 -28.43 -10.80 -31.32
C PRO A 17 -27.14 -10.20 -31.86
N LEU A 18 -27.18 -8.93 -32.28
CA LEU A 18 -25.97 -8.20 -32.64
C LEU A 18 -25.08 -8.14 -31.39
N ASN A 19 -24.02 -8.93 -31.36
CA ASN A 19 -23.03 -8.87 -30.29
C ASN A 19 -22.15 -7.64 -30.57
N ILE A 20 -22.69 -6.45 -30.29
CA ILE A 20 -21.88 -5.23 -30.24
C ILE A 20 -20.96 -5.43 -29.03
N PRO A 21 -19.63 -5.49 -29.20
CA PRO A 21 -18.75 -5.46 -28.06
C PRO A 21 -19.15 -4.24 -27.24
N ARG A 22 -19.61 -4.47 -26.01
CA ARG A 22 -19.76 -3.37 -25.07
C ARG A 22 -18.36 -2.78 -24.99
N GLN A 23 -18.16 -1.56 -25.48
CA GLN A 23 -16.94 -0.85 -25.15
C GLN A 23 -16.94 -0.85 -23.62
N GLU A 24 -16.00 -1.60 -23.03
CA GLU A 24 -15.50 -1.29 -21.69
C GLU A 24 -15.37 0.23 -21.68
N PRO A 25 -15.98 0.94 -20.71
CA PRO A 25 -15.74 2.36 -20.57
C PRO A 25 -14.23 2.52 -20.67
N LEU A 26 -13.76 3.38 -21.58
CA LEU A 26 -12.37 3.81 -21.56
C LEU A 26 -12.10 4.16 -20.12
N GLN A 27 -11.30 3.33 -19.43
CA GLN A 27 -10.97 3.54 -18.04
C GLN A 27 -10.36 4.93 -18.04
N GLU A 28 -11.11 5.93 -17.53
CA GLU A 28 -10.51 7.22 -17.25
C GLU A 28 -9.25 6.87 -16.49
N LYS A 29 -8.09 7.24 -17.05
CA LYS A 29 -6.81 6.90 -16.44
C LYS A 29 -6.86 7.48 -15.04
N SER A 30 -7.20 6.65 -14.08
CA SER A 30 -7.16 7.03 -12.68
C SER A 30 -5.70 7.41 -12.44
N GLU A 31 -5.48 8.67 -12.14
CA GLU A 31 -4.14 9.13 -11.79
C GLU A 31 -3.86 8.69 -10.37
N PHE A 32 -2.67 8.13 -10.15
CA PHE A 32 -2.19 7.85 -8.81
C PHE A 32 -1.56 9.11 -8.22
N TYR A 33 -1.82 9.36 -6.94
CA TYR A 33 -1.18 10.47 -6.23
C TYR A 33 -0.47 9.98 -4.98
N PHE A 34 0.84 10.11 -4.97
CA PHE A 34 1.63 10.07 -3.75
C PHE A 34 1.48 11.41 -3.03
N TYR A 35 0.81 11.42 -1.88
CA TYR A 35 0.38 12.65 -1.21
C TYR A 35 1.04 12.79 0.17
N PRO A 36 2.27 13.33 0.25
CA PRO A 36 3.05 13.45 1.49
C PRO A 36 2.56 14.61 2.37
N TYR A 37 1.25 14.67 2.61
CA TYR A 37 0.58 15.69 3.40
C TYR A 37 1.09 15.74 4.84
N TYR A 38 1.53 14.61 5.39
CA TYR A 38 2.12 14.50 6.72
C TYR A 38 3.65 14.51 6.64
N PRO A 39 4.32 15.67 6.79
CA PRO A 39 5.74 15.83 6.41
C PRO A 39 6.70 14.99 7.27
N LYS A 40 6.27 14.52 8.44
CA LYS A 40 7.06 13.68 9.34
C LYS A 40 7.10 12.21 8.90
N TRP A 41 6.61 11.84 7.72
CA TRP A 41 6.62 10.45 7.23
C TRP A 41 8.03 9.86 7.04
N ILE A 42 9.07 10.69 6.97
CA ILE A 42 10.49 10.27 6.98
C ILE A 42 11.12 10.31 8.38
N ASN A 43 10.36 10.68 9.42
CA ASN A 43 10.85 10.72 10.79
C ASN A 43 11.06 9.31 11.36
N THR A 44 11.83 9.22 12.44
CA THR A 44 12.13 7.95 13.10
C THR A 44 11.82 7.97 14.59
N THR A 45 11.51 6.80 15.15
CA THR A 45 11.23 6.55 16.56
C THR A 45 11.76 5.18 16.98
N ASP A 46 12.17 5.08 18.24
CA ASP A 46 12.57 3.87 18.95
C ASP A 46 11.68 3.59 20.17
N SER A 47 10.62 4.39 20.38
CA SER A 47 9.71 4.29 21.53
C SER A 47 9.02 2.94 21.68
N PHE A 48 8.97 2.14 20.61
CA PHE A 48 8.31 0.84 20.56
C PHE A 48 9.29 -0.34 20.70
N TYR A 49 10.60 -0.12 20.67
CA TYR A 49 11.58 -1.20 20.54
C TYR A 49 11.53 -2.17 21.73
N LYS A 50 11.45 -1.64 22.96
CA LYS A 50 11.44 -2.47 24.18
C LYS A 50 10.20 -3.35 24.36
N ARG A 51 9.06 -2.95 23.80
CA ARG A 51 7.77 -3.63 24.01
C ARG A 51 7.32 -4.43 22.80
N GLU A 52 7.53 -3.88 21.61
CA GLU A 52 6.99 -4.39 20.34
C GLU A 52 8.10 -4.82 19.38
N GLY A 53 9.39 -4.66 19.75
CA GLY A 53 10.53 -4.99 18.90
C GLY A 53 10.70 -4.07 17.69
N PHE A 54 9.94 -2.97 17.62
CA PHE A 54 9.94 -2.05 16.48
C PHE A 54 10.80 -0.82 16.72
N THR A 55 11.65 -0.51 15.74
CA THR A 55 12.31 0.78 15.57
C THR A 55 12.45 1.06 14.08
N ASN A 56 12.30 2.31 13.68
CA ASN A 56 12.70 2.73 12.33
C ASN A 56 13.89 3.71 12.35
N ARG A 57 14.60 3.77 13.49
CA ARG A 57 15.91 4.42 13.55
C ARG A 57 16.86 3.79 12.55
N LEU A 58 17.74 4.61 11.99
CA LEU A 58 18.74 4.17 11.04
C LEU A 58 20.12 4.12 11.71
N ARG A 59 21.04 3.40 11.11
CA ARG A 59 22.44 3.34 11.50
C ARG A 59 23.11 4.70 11.33
N ASP A 60 22.88 5.33 10.17
CA ASP A 60 23.56 6.55 9.76
C ASP A 60 22.84 7.26 8.60
N ALA A 61 23.41 8.39 8.16
CA ALA A 61 22.90 9.18 7.04
C ALA A 61 23.02 8.46 5.68
N HIS A 62 23.94 7.50 5.53
CA HIS A 62 24.10 6.74 4.29
C HIS A 62 22.93 5.78 4.13
N GLU A 63 22.55 5.06 5.17
CA GLU A 63 21.37 4.19 5.16
C GLU A 63 20.10 5.01 4.87
N PHE A 64 19.98 6.23 5.42
CA PHE A 64 18.88 7.13 5.04
C PHE A 64 18.89 7.48 3.56
N SER A 65 20.06 7.83 3.01
CA SER A 65 20.19 8.12 1.58
C SER A 65 19.79 6.92 0.73
N ASP A 66 20.24 5.71 1.07
CA ASP A 66 19.88 4.48 0.37
C ASP A 66 18.36 4.25 0.36
N ASN A 67 17.72 4.43 1.52
CA ASN A 67 16.28 4.27 1.69
C ASN A 67 15.49 5.27 0.82
N ILE A 68 15.87 6.56 0.82
CA ILE A 68 15.21 7.58 0.01
C ILE A 68 15.48 7.37 -1.49
N THR A 69 16.69 6.96 -1.86
CA THR A 69 17.01 6.58 -3.24
C THR A 69 16.12 5.43 -3.69
N GLU A 70 15.93 4.38 -2.90
CA GLU A 70 15.02 3.29 -3.24
C GLU A 70 13.57 3.80 -3.40
N ILE A 71 13.08 4.62 -2.47
CA ILE A 71 11.73 5.16 -2.55
C ILE A 71 11.53 5.96 -3.84
N THR A 72 12.45 6.85 -4.16
CA THR A 72 12.32 7.78 -5.30
C THR A 72 12.59 7.13 -6.66
N THR A 73 13.47 6.13 -6.73
CA THR A 73 13.89 5.50 -7.99
C THR A 73 13.23 4.15 -8.28
N VAL A 74 12.67 3.50 -7.25
CA VAL A 74 12.02 2.18 -7.38
C VAL A 74 10.56 2.26 -6.95
N VAL A 75 10.28 2.62 -5.70
CA VAL A 75 8.92 2.54 -5.14
C VAL A 75 7.95 3.47 -5.87
N LEU A 76 8.26 4.76 -5.95
CA LEU A 76 7.38 5.75 -6.58
C LEU A 76 7.17 5.45 -8.07
N PRO A 77 8.19 5.19 -8.91
CA PRO A 77 7.96 4.82 -10.29
C PRO A 77 7.04 3.61 -10.47
N ASN A 78 7.23 2.56 -9.66
CA ASN A 78 6.37 1.38 -9.73
C ASN A 78 4.92 1.68 -9.31
N LEU A 79 4.71 2.52 -8.31
CA LEU A 79 3.36 2.96 -7.95
C LEU A 79 2.71 3.73 -9.10
N TYR A 80 3.38 4.76 -9.65
CA TYR A 80 2.81 5.53 -10.75
C TYR A 80 2.49 4.69 -12.00
N GLN A 81 3.28 3.65 -12.26
CA GLN A 81 3.05 2.76 -13.42
C GLN A 81 2.00 1.69 -13.15
N ASN A 82 1.95 1.14 -11.93
CA ASN A 82 1.26 -0.12 -11.65
C ASN A 82 0.30 -0.05 -10.44
N PHE A 83 -0.07 1.14 -9.94
CA PHE A 83 -0.84 1.27 -8.69
C PHE A 83 -2.13 0.45 -8.66
N LEU A 84 -2.86 0.33 -9.77
CA LEU A 84 -4.09 -0.48 -9.82
C LEU A 84 -3.81 -1.93 -9.42
N ASP A 85 -2.67 -2.46 -9.83
CA ASP A 85 -2.28 -3.83 -9.55
C ASP A 85 -1.62 -3.95 -8.18
N VAL A 86 -0.86 -2.94 -7.77
CA VAL A 86 -0.22 -2.86 -6.45
C VAL A 86 -1.27 -2.82 -5.34
N PHE A 87 -2.38 -2.09 -5.54
CA PHE A 87 -3.48 -1.97 -4.59
C PHE A 87 -4.64 -2.95 -4.85
N ASP A 88 -4.41 -3.96 -5.69
CA ASP A 88 -5.31 -5.09 -5.86
C ASP A 88 -4.81 -6.28 -5.04
N ALA A 89 -5.45 -6.53 -3.89
CA ALA A 89 -5.09 -7.62 -2.99
C ALA A 89 -5.24 -9.02 -3.61
N SER A 90 -5.91 -9.15 -4.76
CA SER A 90 -6.00 -10.42 -5.50
C SER A 90 -4.79 -10.68 -6.39
N LYS A 91 -3.93 -9.68 -6.63
CA LYS A 91 -2.71 -9.78 -7.43
C LYS A 91 -1.49 -9.96 -6.53
N HIS A 92 -0.52 -10.72 -7.04
CA HIS A 92 0.70 -11.02 -6.29
C HIS A 92 1.77 -9.93 -6.48
N TYR A 93 1.64 -8.82 -5.76
CA TYR A 93 2.78 -7.99 -5.38
C TYR A 93 3.18 -8.40 -3.96
N GLY A 94 4.10 -9.36 -3.82
CA GLY A 94 4.33 -10.08 -2.55
C GLY A 94 4.69 -9.23 -1.32
N HIS A 95 5.08 -7.97 -1.51
CA HIS A 95 5.41 -7.02 -0.44
C HIS A 95 4.51 -5.78 -0.45
N CYS A 96 3.52 -5.73 -1.34
CA CYS A 96 2.50 -4.70 -1.37
C CYS A 96 1.16 -5.33 -0.99
N HIS A 97 0.72 -5.08 0.24
CA HIS A 97 -0.52 -5.68 0.73
C HIS A 97 -1.15 -4.83 1.83
N PRO A 98 -2.46 -4.99 2.07
CA PRO A 98 -3.11 -4.43 3.23
C PRO A 98 -2.43 -4.91 4.52
N ILE A 99 -2.35 -4.03 5.52
CA ILE A 99 -1.81 -4.40 6.83
C ILE A 99 -2.83 -5.26 7.56
N PRO A 100 -2.46 -6.47 8.03
CA PRO A 100 -3.37 -7.34 8.77
C PRO A 100 -3.89 -6.68 10.05
N GLY A 101 -5.13 -7.00 10.43
CA GLY A 101 -5.81 -6.38 11.58
C GLY A 101 -5.03 -6.47 12.90
N GLU A 102 -4.28 -7.56 13.13
CA GLU A 102 -3.46 -7.73 14.34
C GLU A 102 -2.29 -6.73 14.44
N LYS A 103 -1.75 -6.26 13.31
CA LYS A 103 -0.65 -5.30 13.26
C LYS A 103 -1.13 -3.85 13.17
N ARG A 104 -2.42 -3.64 12.85
CA ARG A 104 -3.01 -2.31 12.65
C ARG A 104 -2.83 -1.39 13.87
N LYS A 105 -3.04 -1.92 15.07
CA LYS A 105 -2.88 -1.14 16.33
C LYS A 105 -1.46 -0.59 16.50
N LEU A 106 -0.46 -1.39 16.16
CA LEU A 106 0.94 -0.98 16.24
C LEU A 106 1.25 0.13 15.22
N VAL A 107 0.81 -0.04 13.97
CA VAL A 107 1.00 0.94 12.89
C VAL A 107 0.33 2.28 13.23
N GLU A 108 -0.87 2.24 13.78
CA GLU A 108 -1.59 3.45 14.24
C GLU A 108 -0.85 4.12 15.40
N ALA A 109 -0.33 3.35 16.36
CA ALA A 109 0.44 3.88 17.48
C ALA A 109 1.75 4.53 17.02
N ILE A 110 2.51 3.89 16.12
CA ILE A 110 3.73 4.44 15.51
C ILE A 110 3.42 5.74 14.79
N SER A 111 2.35 5.77 13.99
CA SER A 111 1.94 6.97 13.27
C SER A 111 1.59 8.10 14.24
N LYS A 112 0.85 7.81 15.31
CA LYS A 112 0.52 8.81 16.34
C LYS A 112 1.76 9.35 17.06
N GLU A 113 2.74 8.50 17.34
CA GLU A 113 4.02 8.91 17.91
C GLU A 113 4.79 9.84 16.95
N ILE A 114 4.91 9.46 15.68
CA ILE A 114 5.69 10.20 14.69
C ILE A 114 5.07 11.56 14.38
N HIS A 115 3.74 11.61 14.20
CA HIS A 115 3.06 12.82 13.73
C HIS A 115 2.51 13.68 14.87
N GLY A 116 2.21 13.08 16.02
CA GLY A 116 1.65 13.76 17.18
C GLY A 116 0.29 14.41 16.86
N PRO A 117 0.10 15.71 17.14
CA PRO A 117 -1.18 16.39 16.96
C PRO A 117 -1.68 16.43 15.52
N ASP A 118 -0.78 16.34 14.53
CA ASP A 118 -1.10 16.48 13.10
C ASP A 118 -2.09 15.41 12.60
N ILE A 119 -2.20 14.30 13.32
CA ILE A 119 -3.10 13.19 12.96
C ILE A 119 -4.10 12.82 14.08
N GLN A 120 -4.18 13.63 15.14
CA GLN A 120 -5.13 13.36 16.25
C GLN A 120 -6.59 13.44 15.81
N SER A 121 -6.88 14.18 14.73
CA SER A 121 -8.21 14.28 14.13
C SER A 121 -8.56 13.10 13.22
N ILE A 122 -7.61 12.21 12.89
CA ILE A 122 -7.90 11.02 12.09
C ILE A 122 -8.58 9.99 12.99
N ASN A 123 -9.87 9.73 12.73
CA ASN A 123 -10.52 8.56 13.29
C ASN A 123 -10.14 7.32 12.46
N PHE A 124 -9.16 6.55 12.94
CA PHE A 124 -8.69 5.34 12.25
C PHE A 124 -9.76 4.24 12.13
N GLU A 125 -10.77 4.26 13.01
CA GLU A 125 -11.88 3.29 13.01
C GLU A 125 -12.86 3.56 11.85
N GLU A 126 -13.02 4.82 11.45
CA GLU A 126 -13.89 5.25 10.33
C GLU A 126 -13.21 5.11 8.95
N LEU A 127 -11.93 4.74 8.88
CA LEU A 127 -11.20 4.64 7.61
C LEU A 127 -11.79 3.55 6.70
N ASN A 128 -12.18 2.41 7.27
CA ASN A 128 -12.72 1.28 6.52
C ASN A 128 -14.06 1.64 5.85
N GLU A 129 -14.88 2.47 6.49
CA GLU A 129 -16.15 2.93 5.93
C GLU A 129 -15.94 3.82 4.70
N ASN A 130 -14.80 4.51 4.65
CA ASN A 130 -14.42 5.42 3.58
C ASN A 130 -13.56 4.79 2.48
N ARG A 131 -13.42 3.45 2.44
CA ARG A 131 -12.53 2.73 1.52
C ARG A 131 -11.06 3.19 1.63
N ILE A 132 -10.65 3.52 2.85
CA ILE A 132 -9.28 3.86 3.19
C ILE A 132 -8.72 2.74 4.05
N ASP A 133 -7.62 2.15 3.61
CA ASP A 133 -6.97 1.04 4.31
C ASP A 133 -5.49 1.33 4.55
N TRP A 134 -4.92 0.66 5.54
CA TRP A 134 -3.48 0.64 5.77
C TRP A 134 -2.80 -0.33 4.81
N TRP A 135 -1.67 0.10 4.23
CA TRP A 135 -0.90 -0.69 3.28
C TRP A 135 0.59 -0.68 3.61
N TYR A 136 1.23 -1.83 3.39
CA TYR A 136 2.66 -1.92 3.13
C TYR A 136 2.91 -1.80 1.64
N ILE A 137 3.97 -1.08 1.28
CA ILE A 137 4.48 -0.99 -0.08
C ILE A 137 5.98 -1.30 -0.06
N GLY A 138 6.38 -2.33 -0.80
CA GLY A 138 7.78 -2.72 -0.96
C GLY A 138 8.00 -3.48 -2.26
N PHE A 139 9.18 -3.35 -2.86
CA PHE A 139 9.46 -3.95 -4.18
C PHE A 139 10.78 -4.72 -4.27
N LYS A 140 11.84 -4.28 -3.57
CA LYS A 140 13.18 -4.82 -3.80
C LYS A 140 13.92 -5.24 -2.53
N SER A 141 13.84 -4.45 -1.46
CA SER A 141 14.59 -4.69 -0.22
C SER A 141 13.67 -5.00 0.98
N SER A 142 14.23 -4.95 2.19
CA SER A 142 13.47 -4.93 3.45
C SER A 142 12.61 -3.68 3.61
N LEU A 143 12.92 -2.60 2.90
CA LEU A 143 12.22 -1.32 3.05
C LEU A 143 10.73 -1.48 2.74
N ARG A 144 9.90 -1.06 3.71
CA ARG A 144 8.46 -0.87 3.53
C ARG A 144 8.12 0.59 3.74
N LEU A 145 7.44 1.15 2.75
CA LEU A 145 6.71 2.38 2.90
C LEU A 145 5.32 2.04 3.45
N VAL A 146 4.98 2.61 4.60
CA VAL A 146 3.73 2.33 5.32
C VAL A 146 2.82 3.53 5.21
N GLY A 147 1.57 3.33 4.82
CA GLY A 147 0.66 4.45 4.63
C GLY A 147 -0.81 4.06 4.48
N LEU A 148 -1.63 5.09 4.33
CA LEU A 148 -3.06 4.96 4.05
C LEU A 148 -3.31 5.07 2.55
N TYR A 149 -4.03 4.12 1.97
CA TYR A 149 -4.47 4.19 0.59
C TYR A 149 -5.98 4.46 0.54
N ASN A 150 -6.36 5.58 -0.06
CA ASN A 150 -7.74 5.90 -0.39
C ASN A 150 -8.07 5.37 -1.78
N LYS A 151 -8.81 4.26 -1.84
CA LYS A 151 -9.16 3.60 -3.10
C LYS A 151 -10.10 4.42 -3.98
N ALA A 152 -10.95 5.27 -3.39
CA ALA A 152 -11.88 6.10 -4.16
C ALA A 152 -11.15 7.19 -4.96
N ASN A 153 -10.10 7.77 -4.38
CA ASN A 153 -9.35 8.88 -4.97
C ASN A 153 -7.99 8.48 -5.56
N CYS A 154 -7.57 7.22 -5.37
CA CYS A 154 -6.23 6.73 -5.74
C CYS A 154 -5.08 7.52 -5.07
N TYR A 155 -5.30 7.95 -3.82
CA TYR A 155 -4.32 8.71 -3.04
C TYR A 155 -3.62 7.79 -2.05
N PHE A 156 -2.30 7.84 -2.02
CA PHE A 156 -1.50 7.21 -0.99
C PHE A 156 -0.88 8.26 -0.08
N TYR A 157 -1.20 8.18 1.21
CA TYR A 157 -0.68 9.05 2.25
C TYR A 157 0.42 8.30 3.00
N PRO A 158 1.71 8.59 2.74
CA PRO A 158 2.80 7.98 3.49
C PRO A 158 2.73 8.41 4.96
N MET A 159 2.83 7.43 5.87
CA MET A 159 2.77 7.67 7.31
C MET A 159 4.13 7.45 7.95
N PHE A 160 4.86 6.41 7.57
CA PHE A 160 6.25 6.21 8.00
C PHE A 160 6.96 5.19 7.11
N ILE A 161 8.26 5.02 7.32
CA ILE A 161 9.08 3.98 6.69
C ILE A 161 9.44 2.93 7.75
N ASP A 162 9.29 1.66 7.40
CA ASP A 162 9.85 0.51 8.13
C ASP A 162 11.02 -0.06 7.30
N PRO A 163 12.25 0.47 7.47
CA PRO A 163 13.42 0.10 6.67
C PRO A 163 13.92 -1.33 6.96
N HIS A 164 13.60 -1.82 8.16
CA HIS A 164 14.12 -3.07 8.73
C HIS A 164 13.10 -4.20 8.68
N HIS A 165 11.89 -3.94 8.16
CA HIS A 165 10.79 -4.89 8.08
C HIS A 165 10.38 -5.48 9.45
N LEU A 166 10.40 -4.66 10.51
CA LEU A 166 10.23 -5.15 11.89
C LEU A 166 8.78 -5.34 12.31
N ILE A 167 7.80 -4.79 11.57
CA ILE A 167 6.39 -5.03 11.93
C ILE A 167 5.99 -6.49 11.62
N HIS A 168 6.63 -7.07 10.61
CA HIS A 168 6.48 -8.47 10.19
C HIS A 168 7.80 -9.24 10.35
N GLN A 169 8.39 -9.19 11.55
CA GLN A 169 9.54 -10.03 11.88
C GLN A 169 9.21 -11.50 11.62
N ASN A 170 10.08 -12.16 10.87
CA ASN A 170 10.07 -13.60 10.75
C ASN A 170 10.97 -14.16 11.85
N GLU A 171 10.37 -14.89 12.80
CA GLU A 171 11.04 -15.47 13.98
C GLU A 171 12.22 -16.40 13.62
N HIS A 172 12.34 -16.81 12.36
CA HIS A 172 13.34 -17.78 11.89
C HIS A 172 14.60 -17.19 11.27
N TYR A 173 14.75 -15.87 11.20
CA TYR A 173 15.95 -15.22 10.67
C TYR A 173 16.68 -14.47 11.79
N ASN A 174 18.01 -14.62 11.85
CA ASN A 174 18.87 -13.85 12.77
C ASN A 174 18.58 -12.36 12.55
N GLN A 175 17.92 -11.74 13.53
CA GLN A 175 17.60 -10.32 13.50
C GLN A 175 18.86 -9.55 13.87
N ASP A 176 19.20 -8.52 13.09
CA ASP A 176 20.26 -7.60 13.48
C ASP A 176 19.87 -6.89 14.81
N ASP A 177 20.86 -6.51 15.61
CA ASP A 177 20.62 -5.71 16.82
C ASP A 177 20.40 -4.24 16.43
N TYR A 178 19.17 -3.93 16.04
CA TYR A 178 18.73 -2.56 15.73
C TYR A 178 18.68 -1.65 16.97
N GLY A 179 18.92 -2.17 18.18
CA GLY A 179 18.90 -1.38 19.43
C GLY A 179 19.97 -0.29 19.49
N ASN A 180 21.03 -0.41 18.68
CA ASN A 180 22.11 0.57 18.61
C ASN A 180 21.90 1.64 17.53
N TYR A 181 20.84 1.54 16.73
CA TYR A 181 20.56 2.48 15.64
C TYR A 181 19.93 3.75 16.23
N CYS A 182 20.52 4.91 15.96
CA CYS A 182 20.14 6.17 16.58
C CYS A 182 19.92 7.32 15.60
N TYR A 183 20.20 7.11 14.31
CA TYR A 183 20.08 8.17 13.31
C TYR A 183 18.61 8.50 13.01
N CYS A 184 18.34 9.80 12.94
CA CYS A 184 17.07 10.36 12.53
C CYS A 184 17.28 11.52 11.55
N PRO A 185 16.66 11.49 10.36
CA PRO A 185 16.87 12.52 9.35
C PRO A 185 16.28 13.88 9.75
N LEU A 186 15.24 13.92 10.60
CA LEU A 186 14.55 15.18 10.97
C LEU A 186 15.02 15.81 12.28
N ILE A 187 15.67 15.08 13.18
CA ILE A 187 16.25 15.67 14.41
C ILE A 187 17.37 16.67 14.06
N ASN A 188 18.03 16.49 12.92
CA ASN A 188 19.13 17.33 12.46
C ASN A 188 18.69 18.53 11.60
N TYR A 189 17.38 18.72 11.34
CA TYR A 189 16.89 19.79 10.45
C TYR A 189 16.36 21.03 11.20
N ASN A 190 16.41 21.06 12.54
CA ASN A 190 16.02 22.22 13.35
C ASN A 190 17.10 23.33 13.43
N GLY A 191 17.90 23.52 12.37
CA GLY A 191 18.96 24.54 12.39
C GLY A 191 19.78 24.63 11.12
N SER A 192 19.22 25.26 10.09
CA SER A 192 19.95 26.08 9.10
C SER A 192 19.02 27.12 8.52
#